data_AF-A0A3S5IB27-F1
#
_entry.id   AF-A0A3S5IB27-F1
#
_cell.length_a   1.000
_cell.length_b   1.000
_cell.length_c   1.000
_cell.angle_alpha   90.00
_cell.angle_beta   90.00
_cell.angle_gamma   90.00
#
_symmetry.space_group_name_H-M   'P 1'
#
loop_
_entity.id
_entity.type
_entity.pdbx_description
1 polymer ?
#
loop_
_entity_poly.entity_id
_entity_poly.type
_entity_poly.pdbx_seq_one_letter_code
_entity_poly.pdbx_strand_id
1 'polypeptide(L)'
;MAFGTGSIFVAAPDLPIIAVFVLGMLFGAVLGALNGLLITVAKVPALVITLGTLYIFRGINNAWAGGTQYFAGDRPEAFGNLSVDTLLGFPVITLIAVVVVAIVAVYMLGTRPGRDLYAIGSEPDAARLFGIPVTRRVLLAFVVNGLLAGLAGVLYASRFNSVGATTGSGLELDVVAAAVVGGVAIFGGSGTVVGAAIGALLLTTITSAPDRAARGQVLAAGHRGHPDPRRRRHRPDRRRAVGPQAPDRGGPQCLIPQVHRPWSNPKGTSRRPALQRKASAWPQHPEAPGRGRRSARSRGVPLPTPPRCWRSPSGAPAPPASCSDVTPS
;
A
#
# COMPACT_ATOMS: atom_id res chain seq x y z
N MET A 1 5.61 -9.27 -12.26
CA MET A 1 5.48 -8.75 -13.63
C MET A 1 6.64 -7.86 -13.98
N ALA A 2 6.76 -6.66 -13.41
CA ALA A 2 7.81 -5.70 -13.76
C ALA A 2 9.24 -6.28 -13.72
N PHE A 3 9.58 -7.03 -12.66
CA PHE A 3 10.88 -7.70 -12.54
C PHE A 3 11.09 -8.78 -13.63
N GLY A 4 10.06 -9.60 -13.88
CA GLY A 4 10.09 -10.64 -14.92
C GLY A 4 10.20 -10.07 -16.33
N THR A 5 9.63 -8.89 -16.59
CA THR A 5 9.84 -8.16 -17.85
C THR A 5 11.32 -7.79 -18.02
N GLY A 6 11.99 -7.34 -16.95
CA GLY A 6 13.42 -7.07 -16.96
C GLY A 6 14.26 -8.31 -17.25
N SER A 7 13.95 -9.44 -16.61
CA SER A 7 14.70 -10.69 -16.85
C SER A 7 14.53 -11.26 -18.26
N ILE A 8 13.35 -11.09 -18.87
CA ILE A 8 13.10 -11.50 -20.27
C ILE A 8 13.96 -10.68 -21.25
N PHE A 9 14.08 -9.37 -21.05
CA PHE A 9 14.92 -8.52 -21.91
C PHE A 9 16.42 -8.86 -21.79
N VAL A 10 16.88 -9.21 -20.59
CA VAL A 10 18.27 -9.66 -20.38
C VAL A 10 18.52 -11.01 -21.04
N ALA A 11 17.56 -11.93 -20.98
CA ALA A 11 17.69 -13.27 -21.56
C ALA A 11 17.58 -13.28 -23.09
N ALA A 12 16.80 -12.37 -23.67
CA ALA A 12 16.58 -12.26 -25.12
C ALA A 12 16.41 -10.79 -25.54
N PRO A 13 17.50 -10.10 -25.90
CA PRO A 13 17.46 -8.66 -26.23
C PRO A 13 16.74 -8.34 -27.55
N ASP A 14 16.65 -9.29 -28.49
CA ASP A 14 16.02 -9.11 -29.81
C ASP A 14 14.51 -9.36 -29.83
N LEU A 15 13.90 -9.62 -28.67
CA LEU A 15 12.51 -10.04 -28.58
C LEU A 15 11.58 -8.86 -28.90
N PRO A 16 10.59 -9.02 -29.80
CA PRO A 16 9.73 -7.90 -30.19
C PRO A 16 8.92 -7.42 -28.98
N ILE A 17 8.78 -6.09 -28.87
CA ILE A 17 8.09 -5.44 -27.74
C ILE A 17 6.70 -6.04 -27.51
N ILE A 18 5.96 -6.33 -28.59
CA ILE A 18 4.61 -6.92 -28.54
C ILE A 18 4.62 -8.27 -27.79
N ALA A 19 5.63 -9.11 -28.02
CA ALA A 19 5.71 -10.41 -27.36
C ALA A 19 5.95 -10.26 -25.85
N VAL A 20 6.69 -9.25 -25.41
CA VAL A 20 6.88 -8.95 -23.98
C VAL A 20 5.58 -8.48 -23.32
N PHE A 21 4.79 -7.65 -24.02
CA PHE A 21 3.45 -7.27 -23.56
C PHE A 21 2.53 -8.48 -23.44
N VAL A 22 2.52 -9.36 -24.45
CA VAL A 22 1.70 -10.58 -24.44
C VAL A 22 2.13 -11.52 -23.32
N LEU A 23 3.42 -11.77 -23.14
CA LEU A 23 3.95 -12.62 -22.06
C LEU A 23 3.63 -12.04 -20.68
N GLY A 24 3.76 -10.72 -20.49
CA GLY A 24 3.39 -10.06 -19.23
C GLY A 24 1.90 -10.16 -18.93
N MET A 25 1.05 -9.96 -19.94
CA MET A 25 -0.40 -10.14 -19.83
C MET A 25 -0.79 -11.59 -19.53
N LEU A 26 -0.17 -12.57 -20.19
CA LEU A 26 -0.41 -14.00 -19.97
C LEU A 26 0.03 -14.42 -18.56
N PHE A 27 1.22 -14.00 -18.12
CA PHE A 27 1.69 -14.30 -16.77
C PHE A 27 0.75 -13.66 -15.74
N GLY A 28 0.29 -12.42 -15.97
CA GLY A 28 -0.73 -11.75 -15.16
C GLY A 28 -2.04 -12.52 -15.10
N ALA A 29 -2.54 -12.99 -16.25
CA ALA A 29 -3.75 -13.79 -16.36
C ALA A 29 -3.64 -15.12 -15.59
N VAL A 30 -2.48 -15.78 -15.61
CA VAL A 30 -2.23 -17.01 -14.83
C VAL A 30 -2.28 -16.74 -13.33
N LEU A 31 -1.62 -15.70 -12.84
CA LEU A 31 -1.67 -15.34 -11.41
C LEU A 31 -3.09 -14.89 -10.99
N GLY A 32 -3.80 -14.18 -11.88
CA GLY A 32 -5.20 -13.84 -11.70
C GLY A 32 -6.10 -15.08 -11.63
N ALA A 33 -5.92 -16.03 -12.54
CA ALA A 33 -6.64 -17.30 -12.55
C ALA A 33 -6.41 -18.08 -11.26
N LEU A 34 -5.17 -18.11 -10.75
CA LEU A 34 -4.82 -18.76 -9.49
C LEU A 34 -5.57 -18.11 -8.32
N ASN A 35 -5.58 -16.78 -8.24
CA ASN A 35 -6.36 -16.06 -7.22
C ASN A 35 -7.86 -16.35 -7.34
N GLY A 36 -8.43 -16.32 -8.56
CA GLY A 36 -9.83 -16.63 -8.80
C GLY A 36 -10.20 -18.08 -8.44
N LEU A 37 -9.30 -19.03 -8.73
CA LEU A 37 -9.47 -20.44 -8.38
C LEU A 37 -9.45 -20.63 -6.86
N LEU A 38 -8.49 -20.02 -6.16
CA LEU A 38 -8.42 -20.06 -4.70
C LEU A 38 -9.71 -19.50 -4.07
N ILE A 39 -10.23 -18.40 -4.58
CA ILE A 39 -11.47 -17.77 -4.06
C ILE A 39 -12.67 -18.66 -4.28
N THR A 40 -12.80 -19.22 -5.49
CA THR A 40 -13.95 -20.08 -5.83
C THR A 40 -13.94 -21.41 -5.10
N VAL A 41 -12.77 -21.99 -4.82
CA VAL A 41 -12.61 -23.25 -4.09
C VAL A 41 -12.71 -23.04 -2.57
N ALA A 42 -12.00 -22.05 -2.02
CA ALA A 42 -11.93 -21.84 -0.58
C ALA A 42 -13.21 -21.21 0.00
N LYS A 43 -14.06 -20.58 -0.82
CA LYS A 43 -15.29 -19.88 -0.39
C LYS A 43 -15.05 -18.83 0.70
N VAL A 44 -13.85 -18.24 0.73
CA VAL A 44 -13.46 -17.15 1.63
C VAL A 44 -13.63 -15.80 0.91
N PRO A 45 -13.96 -14.70 1.62
CA PRO A 45 -14.00 -13.37 1.02
C PRO A 45 -12.71 -13.05 0.24
N ALA A 46 -12.88 -12.53 -0.97
CA ALA A 46 -11.80 -12.29 -1.92
C ALA A 46 -10.64 -11.46 -1.34
N LEU A 47 -10.96 -10.46 -0.52
CA LEU A 47 -9.99 -9.55 0.09
C LEU A 47 -8.93 -10.30 0.92
N VAL A 48 -9.34 -11.31 1.69
CA VAL A 48 -8.44 -12.09 2.56
C VAL A 48 -7.45 -12.89 1.71
N ILE A 49 -7.94 -13.53 0.64
CA ILE A 49 -7.10 -14.32 -0.26
C ILE A 49 -6.14 -13.42 -1.03
N THR A 50 -6.61 -12.27 -1.53
CA THR A 50 -5.74 -11.34 -2.27
C THR A 50 -4.65 -10.73 -1.39
N LEU A 51 -4.94 -10.47 -0.11
CA LEU A 51 -3.92 -10.02 0.84
C LEU A 51 -2.91 -11.14 1.15
N GLY A 52 -3.36 -12.37 1.38
CA GLY A 52 -2.46 -13.50 1.63
C GLY A 52 -1.57 -13.83 0.44
N THR A 53 -2.16 -13.90 -0.76
CA THR A 53 -1.44 -14.19 -2.01
C THR A 53 -0.45 -13.09 -2.38
N LEU A 54 -0.73 -11.83 -2.04
CA LEU A 54 0.22 -10.74 -2.19
C LEU A 54 1.54 -11.00 -1.45
N TYR A 55 1.49 -11.44 -0.19
CA TYR A 55 2.71 -11.74 0.59
C TYR A 55 3.46 -12.95 0.03
N ILE A 56 2.74 -13.97 -0.43
CA ILE A 56 3.34 -15.14 -1.09
C ILE A 56 4.07 -14.70 -2.36
N PHE A 57 3.39 -13.95 -3.24
CA PHE A 57 3.98 -13.46 -4.49
C PHE A 57 5.16 -12.51 -4.24
N ARG A 58 5.10 -11.69 -3.19
CA ARG A 58 6.25 -10.87 -2.75
C ARG A 58 7.42 -11.72 -2.29
N GLY A 59 7.17 -12.77 -1.50
CA GLY A 59 8.19 -13.71 -1.07
C GLY A 59 8.88 -14.39 -2.26
N ILE A 60 8.08 -14.90 -3.20
CA ILE A 60 8.57 -15.51 -4.45
C ILE A 60 9.36 -14.48 -5.27
N ASN A 61 8.85 -13.25 -5.44
CA ASN A 61 9.55 -12.20 -6.17
C ASN A 61 10.88 -11.82 -5.51
N ASN A 62 10.93 -11.76 -4.18
CA ASN A 62 12.16 -11.46 -3.45
C ASN A 62 13.19 -12.59 -3.56
N ALA A 63 12.73 -13.85 -3.45
CA ALA A 63 13.58 -15.02 -3.65
C ALA A 63 14.11 -15.10 -5.10
N TRP A 64 13.26 -14.79 -6.09
CA TRP A 64 13.65 -14.78 -7.50
C TRP A 64 14.64 -13.65 -7.83
N ALA A 65 14.43 -12.47 -7.24
CA ALA A 65 15.29 -11.33 -7.49
C ALA A 65 16.66 -11.44 -6.81
N GLY A 66 16.76 -12.11 -5.65
CA GLY A 66 18.04 -12.40 -5.00
C GLY A 66 18.89 -11.16 -4.66
N GLY A 67 18.29 -9.96 -4.64
CA GLY A 67 18.98 -8.68 -4.46
C GLY A 67 19.43 -7.98 -5.75
N THR A 68 19.22 -8.58 -6.92
CA THR A 68 19.50 -7.94 -8.21
C THR A 68 18.48 -6.85 -8.52
N GLN A 69 18.97 -5.77 -9.13
CA GLN A 69 18.16 -4.68 -9.66
C GLN A 69 18.48 -4.56 -11.14
N TYR A 70 17.45 -4.58 -11.98
CA TYR A 70 17.62 -4.35 -13.41
C TYR A 70 17.56 -2.85 -13.69
N PHE A 71 18.57 -2.33 -14.38
CA PHE A 71 18.66 -0.93 -14.75
C PHE A 71 18.28 -0.74 -16.23
N ALA A 72 17.87 0.46 -16.60
CA ALA A 72 17.35 0.73 -17.94
C ALA A 72 18.35 0.56 -19.10
N GLY A 73 19.65 0.43 -18.81
CA GLY A 73 20.66 0.12 -19.83
C GLY A 73 20.53 -1.27 -20.44
N ASP A 74 19.84 -2.19 -19.75
CA ASP A 74 19.66 -3.59 -20.19
C ASP A 74 18.39 -3.78 -21.05
N ARG A 75 17.70 -2.68 -21.43
CA ARG A 75 16.45 -2.73 -22.20
C ARG A 75 16.57 -1.97 -23.51
N PRO A 76 15.87 -2.40 -24.57
CA PRO A 76 15.83 -1.65 -25.83
C PRO A 76 15.32 -0.22 -25.61
N GLU A 77 15.96 0.77 -26.25
CA GLU A 77 15.58 2.18 -26.14
C GLU A 77 14.11 2.41 -26.52
N ALA A 78 13.61 1.69 -27.53
CA ALA A 78 12.20 1.73 -27.94
C ALA A 78 11.22 1.35 -26.82
N PHE A 79 11.60 0.47 -25.88
CA PHE A 79 10.77 0.12 -24.73
C PHE A 79 10.80 1.21 -23.64
N GLY A 80 11.92 1.93 -23.49
CA GLY A 80 12.01 3.10 -22.61
C GLY A 80 11.28 4.32 -23.18
N ASN A 81 11.36 4.52 -24.49
CA ASN A 81 10.76 5.66 -25.19
C ASN A 81 9.23 5.67 -25.10
N LEU A 82 8.57 4.51 -24.96
CA LEU A 82 7.12 4.44 -24.66
C LEU A 82 6.68 5.28 -23.45
N SER A 83 7.59 5.55 -22.51
CA SER A 83 7.31 6.38 -21.32
C SER A 83 7.51 7.88 -21.54
N VAL A 84 8.38 8.26 -22.48
CA VAL A 84 8.81 9.64 -22.72
C VAL A 84 8.12 10.21 -23.96
N ASP A 85 7.83 9.36 -24.94
CA ASP A 85 7.13 9.71 -26.15
C ASP A 85 5.77 10.28 -25.83
N THR A 86 5.51 11.40 -26.49
CA THR A 86 4.33 12.22 -26.26
C THR A 86 3.54 12.25 -27.56
N LEU A 87 2.28 11.80 -27.50
CA LEU A 87 1.35 11.86 -28.62
C LEU A 87 0.27 12.90 -28.29
N LEU A 88 0.05 13.87 -29.17
CA LEU A 88 -0.91 14.96 -28.95
C LEU A 88 -0.66 15.78 -27.65
N GLY A 89 0.58 15.85 -27.17
CA GLY A 89 0.93 16.53 -25.92
C GLY A 89 0.72 15.70 -24.64
N PHE A 90 0.25 14.45 -24.75
CA PHE A 90 0.11 13.53 -23.61
C PHE A 90 1.09 12.35 -23.69
N PRO A 91 1.66 11.89 -22.55
CA PRO A 91 2.48 10.68 -22.51
C PRO A 91 1.70 9.45 -22.99
N VAL A 92 2.31 8.62 -23.82
CA VAL A 92 1.66 7.42 -24.41
C VAL A 92 1.11 6.48 -23.34
N ILE A 93 1.80 6.31 -22.19
CA ILE A 93 1.33 5.49 -21.07
C ILE A 93 -0.02 5.99 -20.51
N THR A 94 -0.21 7.30 -20.42
CA THR A 94 -1.47 7.88 -19.94
C THR A 94 -2.59 7.62 -20.93
N LEU A 95 -2.31 7.73 -22.23
CA LEU A 95 -3.29 7.42 -23.28
C LEU A 95 -3.72 5.94 -23.23
N ILE A 96 -2.77 5.01 -23.07
CA ILE A 96 -3.06 3.58 -22.90
C ILE A 96 -3.96 3.36 -21.68
N ALA A 97 -3.66 4.00 -20.54
CA ALA A 97 -4.47 3.88 -19.34
C ALA A 97 -5.91 4.39 -19.56
N VAL A 98 -6.08 5.54 -20.22
CA VAL A 98 -7.40 6.10 -20.54
C VAL A 98 -8.18 5.18 -21.48
N VAL A 99 -7.54 4.64 -22.51
CA VAL A 99 -8.16 3.69 -23.44
C VAL A 99 -8.62 2.43 -22.72
N VAL A 100 -7.78 1.87 -21.84
CA VAL A 100 -8.13 0.69 -21.03
C VAL A 100 -9.32 0.98 -20.11
N VAL A 101 -9.32 2.12 -19.41
CA VAL A 101 -10.44 2.53 -18.55
C VAL A 101 -11.73 2.68 -19.36
N ALA A 102 -11.66 3.29 -20.55
CA ALA A 102 -12.81 3.45 -21.44
C ALA A 102 -13.36 2.09 -21.91
N ILE A 103 -12.49 1.17 -22.33
CA ILE A 103 -12.89 -0.19 -22.74
C ILE A 103 -13.60 -0.92 -21.59
N VAL A 104 -13.01 -0.88 -20.39
CA VAL A 104 -13.58 -1.57 -19.21
C VAL A 104 -14.89 -0.91 -18.78
N ALA A 105 -14.98 0.41 -18.83
CA ALA A 105 -16.22 1.14 -18.52
C ALA A 105 -17.35 0.75 -19.50
N VAL A 106 -17.09 0.79 -20.81
CA VAL A 106 -18.07 0.38 -21.83
C VAL A 106 -18.46 -1.08 -21.66
N TYR A 107 -17.50 -1.96 -21.37
CA TYR A 107 -17.78 -3.37 -21.10
C TYR A 107 -18.70 -3.54 -19.88
N MET A 108 -18.45 -2.83 -18.77
CA MET A 108 -19.28 -2.92 -17.57
C MET A 108 -20.70 -2.35 -17.78
N LEU A 109 -20.85 -1.26 -18.53
CA LEU A 109 -22.16 -0.64 -18.80
C LEU A 109 -22.96 -1.40 -19.87
N GLY A 110 -22.30 -1.89 -20.92
CA GLY A 110 -22.95 -2.41 -22.13
C GLY A 110 -23.14 -3.93 -22.18
N THR A 111 -22.44 -4.71 -21.34
CA THR A 111 -22.44 -6.17 -21.47
C THR A 111 -23.20 -6.88 -20.36
N ARG A 112 -23.86 -8.00 -20.71
CA ARG A 112 -24.49 -8.93 -19.76
C ARG A 112 -23.53 -9.38 -18.64
N PRO A 113 -22.30 -9.87 -18.92
CA PRO A 113 -21.35 -10.23 -17.86
C PRO A 113 -21.01 -9.07 -16.92
N GLY A 114 -21.02 -7.82 -17.39
CA GLY A 114 -20.85 -6.66 -16.53
C GLY A 114 -21.97 -6.53 -15.50
N ARG A 115 -23.23 -6.62 -15.94
CA ARG A 115 -24.41 -6.57 -15.07
C ARG A 115 -24.50 -7.75 -14.10
N ASP A 116 -24.12 -8.94 -14.58
CA ASP A 116 -24.04 -10.15 -13.74
C ASP A 116 -23.09 -9.94 -12.54
N LEU A 117 -21.96 -9.26 -12.74
CA LEU A 117 -21.00 -8.99 -11.66
C LEU A 117 -21.56 -8.05 -10.59
N TYR A 118 -22.34 -7.04 -10.98
CA TYR A 118 -23.04 -6.18 -10.02
C TYR A 118 -24.11 -6.96 -9.22
N ALA A 119 -24.86 -7.84 -9.88
CA ALA A 119 -25.85 -8.69 -9.21
C ALA A 119 -25.19 -9.64 -8.20
N ILE A 120 -24.08 -10.29 -8.60
CA ILE A 120 -23.29 -11.17 -7.72
C ILE A 120 -22.77 -10.41 -6.49
N GLY A 121 -22.32 -9.16 -6.67
CA GLY A 121 -21.80 -8.35 -5.57
C GLY A 121 -22.88 -7.82 -4.62
N SER A 122 -24.13 -7.72 -5.05
CA SER A 122 -25.24 -7.32 -4.17
C SER A 122 -25.70 -8.48 -3.29
N GLU A 123 -25.98 -9.63 -3.89
CA GLU A 123 -26.38 -10.83 -3.15
C GLU A 123 -26.04 -12.10 -3.95
N PRO A 124 -24.94 -12.80 -3.62
CA PRO A 124 -24.43 -13.91 -4.42
C PRO A 124 -25.36 -15.13 -4.40
N ASP A 125 -26.11 -15.35 -3.31
CA ASP A 125 -27.03 -16.48 -3.21
C ASP A 125 -28.30 -16.25 -4.05
N ALA A 126 -28.82 -15.02 -4.08
CA ALA A 126 -29.92 -14.65 -4.98
C ALA A 126 -29.50 -14.77 -6.46
N ALA A 127 -28.28 -14.35 -6.81
CA ALA A 127 -27.76 -14.48 -8.18
C ALA A 127 -27.71 -15.94 -8.66
N ARG A 128 -27.45 -16.91 -7.77
CA ARG A 128 -27.49 -18.35 -8.11
C ARG A 128 -28.91 -18.83 -8.38
N LEU A 129 -29.90 -18.35 -7.64
CA LEU A 129 -31.32 -18.67 -7.89
C LEU A 129 -31.78 -18.17 -9.26
N PHE A 130 -31.24 -17.05 -9.74
CA PHE A 130 -31.48 -16.53 -11.10
C PHE A 130 -30.68 -17.25 -12.20
N GLY A 131 -29.96 -18.33 -11.87
CA GLY A 131 -29.22 -19.14 -12.85
C GLY A 131 -27.89 -18.53 -13.30
N ILE A 132 -27.39 -17.49 -12.63
CA ILE A 132 -26.11 -16.87 -12.98
C ILE A 132 -24.96 -17.80 -12.52
N PRO A 133 -24.03 -18.19 -13.40
CA PRO A 133 -22.90 -19.06 -13.03
C PRO A 133 -21.84 -18.27 -12.25
N VAL A 134 -22.10 -18.00 -10.97
CA VAL A 134 -21.27 -17.16 -10.07
C VAL A 134 -19.81 -17.58 -10.12
N THR A 135 -19.52 -18.87 -10.00
CA THR A 135 -18.14 -19.41 -10.01
C THR A 135 -17.38 -19.03 -11.28
N ARG A 136 -17.99 -19.21 -12.46
CA ARG A 136 -17.33 -18.88 -13.74
C ARG A 136 -17.18 -17.37 -13.93
N ARG A 137 -18.17 -16.58 -13.51
CA ARG A 137 -18.13 -15.11 -13.59
C ARG A 137 -17.04 -14.52 -12.70
N VAL A 138 -16.92 -15.00 -11.46
CA VAL A 138 -15.87 -14.58 -10.53
C VAL A 138 -14.49 -14.98 -11.06
N LEU A 139 -14.32 -16.22 -11.54
CA LEU A 139 -13.06 -16.68 -12.13
C LEU A 139 -12.63 -15.77 -13.31
N LEU A 140 -13.53 -15.51 -14.26
CA LEU A 140 -13.26 -14.65 -15.41
C LEU A 140 -12.90 -13.22 -15.00
N ALA A 141 -13.58 -12.65 -13.99
CA ALA A 141 -13.24 -11.34 -13.47
C ALA A 141 -11.81 -11.29 -12.90
N PHE A 142 -11.38 -12.34 -12.19
CA PHE A 142 -10.01 -12.44 -11.68
C PHE A 142 -8.96 -12.65 -12.77
N VAL A 143 -9.28 -13.40 -13.83
CA VAL A 143 -8.40 -13.54 -15.01
C VAL A 143 -8.22 -12.21 -15.72
N VAL A 144 -9.31 -11.48 -15.98
CA VAL A 144 -9.26 -10.15 -16.61
C VAL A 144 -8.50 -9.16 -15.74
N ASN A 145 -8.74 -9.17 -14.41
CA ASN A 145 -7.97 -8.35 -13.47
C ASN A 145 -6.46 -8.70 -13.52
N GLY A 146 -6.12 -9.99 -13.56
CA GLY A 146 -4.74 -10.45 -13.73
C GLY A 146 -4.10 -9.96 -15.02
N LEU A 147 -4.84 -9.98 -16.12
CA LEU A 147 -4.38 -9.48 -17.43
C LEU A 147 -4.09 -7.98 -17.38
N LEU A 148 -5.00 -7.20 -16.78
CA LEU A 148 -4.83 -5.74 -16.58
C LEU A 148 -3.67 -5.43 -15.64
N ALA A 149 -3.48 -6.21 -14.57
CA ALA A 149 -2.33 -6.09 -13.67
C ALA A 149 -1.01 -6.46 -14.36
N GLY A 150 -1.03 -7.45 -15.26
CA GLY A 150 0.08 -7.81 -16.15
C GLY A 150 0.49 -6.65 -17.05
N LEU A 151 -0.49 -6.07 -17.76
CA LEU A 151 -0.29 -4.88 -18.60
C LEU A 151 0.27 -3.70 -17.79
N ALA A 152 -0.34 -3.40 -16.64
CA ALA A 152 0.13 -2.33 -15.76
C ALA A 152 1.57 -2.58 -15.28
N GLY A 153 1.93 -3.83 -14.97
CA GLY A 153 3.29 -4.20 -14.57
C GLY A 153 4.33 -4.02 -15.67
N VAL A 154 4.00 -4.33 -16.93
CA VAL A 154 4.89 -4.10 -18.08
C VAL A 154 5.06 -2.59 -18.32
N LEU A 155 3.97 -1.82 -18.28
CA LEU A 155 4.02 -0.35 -18.39
C LEU A 155 4.82 0.29 -17.25
N TYR A 156 4.69 -0.26 -16.04
CA TYR A 156 5.49 0.17 -14.89
C TYR A 156 6.98 -0.07 -15.13
N ALA A 157 7.36 -1.23 -15.68
CA ALA A 157 8.76 -1.51 -16.02
C ALA A 157 9.31 -0.57 -17.11
N SER A 158 8.48 -0.12 -18.06
CA SER A 158 8.87 0.91 -19.04
C SER A 158 9.11 2.25 -18.35
N ARG A 159 8.20 2.66 -17.45
CA ARG A 159 8.24 3.97 -16.77
C ARG A 159 9.41 4.15 -15.81
N PHE A 160 9.81 3.10 -15.12
CA PHE A 160 10.83 3.19 -14.09
C PHE A 160 12.19 2.69 -14.59
N ASN A 161 13.23 3.49 -14.32
CA ASN A 161 14.59 3.24 -14.78
C ASN A 161 15.29 2.07 -14.05
N SER A 162 14.76 1.68 -12.89
CA SER A 162 15.27 0.57 -12.08
C SER A 162 14.12 -0.22 -11.48
N VAL A 163 14.16 -1.54 -11.64
CA VAL A 163 13.18 -2.47 -11.07
C VAL A 163 13.93 -3.53 -10.26
N GLY A 164 13.65 -3.56 -8.95
CA GLY A 164 14.19 -4.53 -8.01
C GLY A 164 13.09 -5.30 -7.27
N ALA A 165 13.51 -6.13 -6.32
CA ALA A 165 12.63 -6.99 -5.51
C ALA A 165 11.55 -6.22 -4.71
N THR A 166 11.88 -5.01 -4.26
CA THR A 166 11.05 -4.16 -3.40
C THR A 166 10.27 -3.09 -4.17
N THR A 167 10.45 -3.03 -5.49
CA THR A 167 9.79 -2.04 -6.33
C THR A 167 8.27 -2.24 -6.30
N GLY A 168 7.54 -1.14 -6.05
CA GLY A 168 6.09 -1.14 -5.94
C GLY A 168 5.55 -1.47 -4.55
N SER A 169 6.40 -1.55 -3.52
CA SER A 169 5.93 -1.78 -2.17
C SER A 169 5.08 -0.62 -1.64
N GLY A 170 3.88 -0.91 -1.15
CA GLY A 170 2.96 0.10 -0.59
C GLY A 170 1.90 0.55 -1.59
N LEU A 171 2.16 0.40 -2.90
CA LEU A 171 1.18 0.70 -3.95
C LEU A 171 -0.06 -0.19 -3.84
N GLU A 172 0.04 -1.37 -3.23
CA GLU A 172 -1.09 -2.29 -3.13
C GLU A 172 -2.19 -1.74 -2.22
N LEU A 173 -1.80 -1.14 -1.08
CA LEU A 173 -2.75 -0.50 -0.17
C LEU A 173 -3.28 0.80 -0.77
N ASP A 174 -2.44 1.55 -1.47
CA ASP A 174 -2.86 2.77 -2.18
C ASP A 174 -3.89 2.46 -3.27
N VAL A 175 -3.71 1.38 -4.04
CA VAL A 175 -4.67 0.99 -5.09
C VAL A 175 -6.03 0.61 -4.49
N VAL A 176 -6.06 -0.10 -3.38
CA VAL A 176 -7.31 -0.42 -2.67
C VAL A 176 -7.95 0.85 -2.12
N ALA A 177 -7.16 1.74 -1.50
CA ALA A 177 -7.65 3.02 -0.98
C ALA A 177 -8.21 3.91 -2.09
N ALA A 178 -7.53 3.98 -3.25
CA ALA A 178 -7.98 4.71 -4.42
C ALA A 178 -9.34 4.22 -4.93
N ALA A 179 -9.54 2.90 -5.01
CA ALA A 179 -10.82 2.33 -5.44
C ALA A 179 -11.96 2.67 -4.47
N VAL A 180 -11.69 2.62 -3.15
CA VAL A 180 -12.68 2.95 -2.10
C VAL A 180 -13.01 4.44 -2.09
N VAL A 181 -12.00 5.31 -2.21
CA VAL A 181 -12.19 6.78 -2.35
C VAL A 181 -12.97 7.10 -3.64
N GLY A 182 -12.74 6.31 -4.70
CA GLY A 182 -13.51 6.37 -5.94
C GLY A 182 -14.96 5.88 -5.84
N GLY A 183 -15.41 5.43 -4.66
CA GLY A 183 -16.80 5.03 -4.40
C GLY A 183 -17.12 3.57 -4.72
N VAL A 184 -16.13 2.70 -4.86
CA VAL A 184 -16.34 1.26 -5.02
C VAL A 184 -16.55 0.60 -3.66
N ALA A 185 -17.65 -0.13 -3.48
CA ALA A 185 -17.91 -0.86 -2.24
C ALA A 185 -16.99 -2.10 -2.12
N ILE A 186 -16.36 -2.27 -0.95
CA ILE A 186 -15.45 -3.40 -0.67
C ILE A 186 -16.17 -4.75 -0.77
N PHE A 187 -17.44 -4.80 -0.36
CA PHE A 187 -18.25 -6.02 -0.42
C PHE A 187 -18.91 -6.24 -1.79
N GLY A 188 -18.73 -5.31 -2.74
CA GLY A 188 -19.29 -5.39 -4.09
C GLY A 188 -20.70 -4.79 -4.22
N GLY A 189 -21.28 -4.93 -5.41
CA GLY A 189 -22.67 -4.53 -5.70
C GLY A 189 -22.86 -3.05 -6.09
N SER A 190 -21.87 -2.19 -5.83
CA SER A 190 -21.93 -0.76 -6.20
C SER A 190 -20.55 -0.17 -6.52
N GLY A 191 -20.55 0.87 -7.35
CA GLY A 191 -19.36 1.57 -7.81
C GLY A 191 -19.28 1.69 -9.33
N THR A 192 -18.43 2.60 -9.82
CA THR A 192 -18.20 2.77 -11.27
C THR A 192 -16.71 2.73 -11.58
N VAL A 193 -16.37 2.23 -12.78
CA VAL A 193 -14.98 2.18 -13.27
C VAL A 193 -14.38 3.59 -13.34
N VAL A 194 -15.20 4.58 -13.76
CA VAL A 194 -14.81 5.98 -13.83
C VAL A 194 -14.54 6.56 -12.43
N GLY A 195 -15.37 6.24 -11.44
CA GLY A 195 -15.15 6.63 -10.05
C GLY A 195 -13.83 6.09 -9.51
N ALA A 196 -13.52 4.82 -9.75
CA ALA A 196 -12.23 4.23 -9.36
C ALA A 196 -11.03 4.92 -10.04
N ALA A 197 -11.14 5.28 -11.31
CA ALA A 197 -10.09 6.00 -12.04
C ALA A 197 -9.87 7.42 -11.48
N ILE A 198 -10.94 8.14 -11.14
CA ILE A 198 -10.86 9.46 -10.49
C ILE A 198 -10.24 9.32 -9.09
N GLY A 199 -10.65 8.32 -8.31
CA GLY A 199 -10.07 8.02 -7.00
C GLY A 199 -8.56 7.74 -7.07
N ALA A 200 -8.11 6.98 -8.07
CA ALA A 200 -6.70 6.74 -8.33
C ALA A 200 -5.93 8.01 -8.70
N LEU A 201 -6.52 8.89 -9.51
CA LEU A 201 -5.92 10.18 -9.87
C LEU A 201 -5.80 11.11 -8.64
N LEU A 202 -6.85 11.18 -7.82
CA LEU A 202 -6.85 11.95 -6.58
C LEU A 202 -5.80 11.43 -5.61
N LEU A 203 -5.76 10.13 -5.35
CA LEU A 203 -4.78 9.57 -4.43
C LEU A 203 -3.35 9.74 -4.95
N THR A 204 -3.12 9.54 -6.25
CA THR A 204 -1.80 9.75 -6.87
C THR A 204 -1.34 11.21 -6.77
N THR A 205 -2.24 12.19 -6.92
CA THR A 205 -1.86 13.60 -6.75
C THR A 205 -1.54 13.94 -5.30
N ILE A 206 -2.25 13.33 -4.34
CA ILE A 206 -1.97 13.48 -2.91
C ILE A 206 -0.64 12.85 -2.53
N THR A 207 -0.37 11.60 -2.94
CA THR A 207 0.86 10.89 -2.57
C THR A 207 2.09 11.47 -3.26
N SER A 208 1.94 12.09 -4.44
CA SER A 208 3.05 12.76 -5.14
C SER A 208 3.31 14.20 -4.72
N ALA A 209 2.43 14.82 -3.92
CA ALA A 209 2.60 16.19 -3.47
C ALA A 209 3.73 16.38 -2.42
N PRO A 210 3.89 15.52 -1.40
CA PRO A 210 4.98 15.62 -0.43
C PRO A 210 6.37 15.63 -1.08
N ASP A 211 6.58 14.85 -2.14
CA ASP A 211 7.86 14.78 -2.85
C ASP A 211 8.21 16.10 -3.56
N ARG A 212 7.20 16.79 -4.12
CA ARG A 212 7.39 18.11 -4.75
C ARG A 212 7.67 19.17 -3.70
N ALA A 213 6.99 19.11 -2.56
CA ALA A 213 7.23 20.00 -1.43
C ALA A 213 8.65 19.81 -0.84
N ALA A 214 9.11 18.57 -0.71
CA ALA A 214 10.46 18.25 -0.25
C ALA A 214 11.54 18.70 -1.25
N ARG A 215 11.34 18.47 -2.56
CA ARG A 215 12.25 18.96 -3.62
C ARG A 215 12.33 20.49 -3.65
N GLY A 216 11.22 21.19 -3.41
CA GLY A 216 11.20 22.65 -3.26
C GLY A 216 12.04 23.16 -2.10
N GLN A 217 12.04 22.46 -0.96
CA GLN A 217 12.87 22.82 0.20
C GLN A 217 14.36 22.60 -0.04
N VAL A 218 14.74 21.52 -0.75
CA VAL A 218 16.15 21.26 -1.10
C VAL A 218 16.69 22.32 -2.06
N LEU A 219 15.91 22.71 -3.08
CA LEU A 219 16.29 23.79 -4.00
C LEU A 219 16.38 25.16 -3.28
N ALA A 220 15.46 25.44 -2.36
CA ALA A 220 15.49 26.64 -1.53
C ALA A 220 16.69 26.67 -0.54
N ALA A 221 17.13 25.50 -0.07
CA ALA A 221 18.30 25.36 0.79
C ALA A 221 19.63 25.47 0.01
N GLY A 222 19.70 24.92 -1.20
CA GLY A 222 20.88 25.01 -2.07
C GLY A 222 21.26 26.44 -2.44
N HIS A 223 20.28 27.32 -2.60
CA HIS A 223 20.53 28.75 -2.88
C HIS A 223 21.11 29.54 -1.70
N ARG A 224 21.00 29.05 -0.46
CA ARG A 224 21.61 29.70 0.73
C ARG A 224 23.05 29.23 1.00
N GLY A 225 23.55 28.27 0.24
CA GLY A 225 24.81 27.58 0.51
C GLY A 225 26.03 28.11 -0.24
N HIS A 226 25.91 29.05 -1.18
CA HIS A 226 27.06 29.58 -1.92
C HIS A 226 27.85 30.54 -1.00
N PRO A 227 29.02 30.15 -0.45
CA PRO A 227 29.84 31.07 0.32
C PRO A 227 30.46 32.01 -0.71
N ASP A 228 30.15 33.30 -0.61
CA ASP A 228 30.79 34.34 -1.42
C ASP A 228 32.33 34.18 -1.32
N PRO A 229 33.04 33.87 -2.43
CA PRO A 229 34.49 33.67 -2.42
C PRO A 229 35.25 34.94 -2.02
N ARG A 230 34.59 36.11 -1.99
CA ARG A 230 35.19 37.37 -1.54
C ARG A 230 35.37 37.47 -0.02
N ARG A 231 34.71 36.62 0.78
CA ARG A 231 34.83 36.64 2.25
C ARG A 231 36.03 35.87 2.83
N ARG A 232 36.86 35.23 2.00
CA ARG A 232 38.06 34.47 2.42
C ARG A 232 39.39 35.22 2.29
N ARG A 233 39.40 36.56 2.34
CA ARG A 233 40.66 37.34 2.27
C ARG A 233 41.25 37.83 3.60
N HIS A 234 40.61 37.59 4.74
CA HIS A 234 41.17 37.98 6.03
C HIS A 234 41.03 36.88 7.08
N ARG A 235 41.85 35.83 6.96
CA ARG A 235 42.28 35.07 8.13
C ARG A 235 43.80 35.17 8.23
N PRO A 236 44.34 35.81 9.27
CA PRO A 236 45.78 35.85 9.47
C PRO A 236 46.28 34.45 9.80
N ASP A 237 47.37 34.11 9.13
CA ASP A 237 48.10 32.86 9.15
C ASP A 237 48.70 32.63 10.54
N ARG A 238 48.09 31.75 11.36
CA ARG A 238 48.74 31.22 12.57
C ARG A 238 49.69 30.08 12.16
N ARG A 239 50.78 30.45 11.48
CA ARG A 239 52.00 29.64 11.40
C ARG A 239 53.00 30.20 12.40
N ARG A 240 53.18 29.48 13.51
CA ARG A 240 54.27 29.49 14.52
C ARG A 240 53.70 28.69 15.72
N ALA A 241 54.24 27.57 16.19
CA ALA A 241 55.63 27.17 16.26
C ALA A 241 55.77 25.65 16.08
N VAL A 242 56.69 25.25 15.20
CA VAL A 242 57.37 23.95 15.28
C VAL A 242 58.57 24.20 16.20
N GLY A 243 58.52 23.63 17.41
CA GLY A 243 59.66 23.57 18.32
C GLY A 243 60.51 22.32 18.02
N PRO A 244 61.82 22.36 18.29
CA PRO A 244 62.78 21.36 17.83
C PRO A 244 62.64 20.02 18.56
N GLN A 245 62.85 18.93 17.80
CA GLN A 245 63.04 17.58 18.31
C GLN A 245 64.30 17.51 19.19
N ALA A 246 64.18 16.87 20.35
CA ALA A 246 65.28 16.49 21.23
C ALA A 246 65.11 15.01 21.64
N PRO A 247 66.22 14.30 21.95
CA PRO A 247 66.42 12.91 21.56
C PRO A 247 65.96 11.87 22.60
N ASP A 248 65.82 10.64 22.11
CA ASP A 248 65.53 9.40 22.83
C ASP A 248 66.27 9.27 24.17
N ARG A 249 65.50 9.06 25.24
CA ARG A 249 65.97 8.41 26.47
C ARG A 249 64.97 7.35 26.89
N GLY A 250 65.49 6.13 27.01
CA GLY A 250 64.74 4.92 27.32
C GLY A 250 63.96 4.98 28.64
N GLY A 251 62.77 4.41 28.58
CA GLY A 251 61.87 4.10 29.70
C GLY A 251 60.85 3.07 29.20
N PRO A 252 60.41 2.12 30.05
CA PRO A 252 59.94 0.81 29.60
C PRO A 252 58.63 0.87 28.82
N GLN A 253 58.57 0.04 27.77
CA GLN A 253 57.40 -0.20 26.95
C GLN A 253 56.29 -0.81 27.82
N CYS A 254 55.31 0.01 28.22
CA CYS A 254 54.04 -0.49 28.75
C CYS A 254 53.22 -1.01 27.56
N LEU A 255 53.28 -2.33 27.38
CA LEU A 255 52.44 -3.12 26.49
C LEU A 255 50.97 -2.94 26.90
N ILE A 256 50.22 -2.10 26.18
CA ILE A 256 48.76 -2.02 26.35
C ILE A 256 48.15 -3.13 25.47
N PRO A 257 47.39 -4.09 26.03
CA PRO A 257 46.73 -5.12 25.25
C PRO A 257 45.66 -4.50 24.34
N GLN A 258 45.66 -4.87 23.07
CA GLN A 258 44.59 -4.58 22.11
C GLN A 258 43.31 -5.34 22.52
N VAL A 259 42.51 -4.74 23.39
CA VAL A 259 41.16 -5.22 23.68
C VAL A 259 40.22 -4.75 22.57
N HIS A 260 39.81 -5.69 21.74
CA HIS A 260 38.69 -5.57 20.80
C HIS A 260 37.48 -4.91 21.49
N ARG A 261 37.05 -3.73 21.01
CA ARG A 261 35.78 -3.13 21.42
C ARG A 261 34.66 -3.61 20.49
N PRO A 262 33.63 -4.28 21.00
CA PRO A 262 32.40 -4.49 20.25
C PRO A 262 31.65 -3.16 20.12
N TRP A 263 31.10 -2.95 18.93
CA TRP A 263 30.25 -1.83 18.55
C TRP A 263 29.00 -1.74 19.44
N SER A 264 28.94 -0.72 20.31
CA SER A 264 27.77 -0.44 21.14
C SER A 264 27.07 0.85 20.70
N ASN A 265 25.81 0.67 20.30
CA ASN A 265 24.76 1.60 19.92
C ASN A 265 24.67 2.89 20.78
N PRO A 266 24.58 4.11 20.20
CA PRO A 266 24.42 5.33 20.97
C PRO A 266 22.92 5.64 21.20
N LYS A 267 22.40 5.26 22.37
CA LYS A 267 21.25 5.94 22.99
C LYS A 267 21.70 6.63 24.28
N GLY A 268 21.89 7.94 24.15
CA GLY A 268 21.71 9.05 25.11
C GLY A 268 22.05 8.92 26.59
N THR A 269 22.85 9.86 27.09
CA THR A 269 22.78 10.41 28.46
C THR A 269 23.25 11.87 28.45
N SER A 270 22.34 12.82 28.69
CA SER A 270 21.98 13.43 29.98
C SER A 270 22.94 14.54 30.45
N ARG A 271 22.41 15.77 30.59
CA ARG A 271 22.85 16.72 31.62
C ARG A 271 21.68 16.98 32.55
N ARG A 272 21.83 16.62 33.82
CA ARG A 272 20.98 17.04 34.96
C ARG A 272 21.50 18.38 35.50
N PRO A 273 20.66 19.12 36.24
CA PRO A 273 20.81 19.16 37.71
C PRO A 273 19.46 18.97 38.42
N ALA A 274 19.35 18.05 39.39
CA ALA A 274 19.48 18.28 40.83
C ALA A 274 18.28 19.04 41.47
N LEU A 275 17.36 18.28 42.07
CA LEU A 275 16.52 18.64 43.23
C LEU A 275 15.67 17.40 43.58
N GLN A 276 16.13 16.53 44.46
CA GLN A 276 15.91 16.50 45.92
C GLN A 276 14.53 15.94 46.33
N ARG A 277 14.62 14.85 47.11
CA ARG A 277 13.77 14.37 48.22
C ARG A 277 12.69 13.29 48.00
N LYS A 278 12.91 12.26 48.84
CA LYS A 278 12.00 11.30 49.50
C LYS A 278 11.50 10.14 48.63
N ALA A 279 12.02 8.93 48.86
CA ALA A 279 11.61 7.97 49.92
C ALA A 279 10.16 7.52 49.65
N SER A 280 9.82 6.25 49.47
CA SER A 280 10.31 5.03 50.14
C SER A 280 9.71 3.78 49.46
N ALA A 281 10.47 2.69 49.46
CA ALA A 281 10.09 1.28 49.68
C ALA A 281 8.81 0.72 49.00
N TRP A 282 8.90 -0.17 48.00
CA TRP A 282 9.08 -1.65 48.09
C TRP A 282 7.74 -2.43 48.16
N PRO A 283 7.67 -3.74 47.81
CA PRO A 283 6.91 -4.25 46.65
C PRO A 283 5.83 -5.34 46.99
N GLN A 284 5.20 -5.93 45.95
CA GLN A 284 4.85 -7.37 45.73
C GLN A 284 4.42 -8.24 46.94
N HIS A 285 3.39 -9.10 46.98
CA HIS A 285 2.75 -10.04 46.03
C HIS A 285 1.50 -10.69 46.76
N PRO A 286 0.80 -11.74 46.24
CA PRO A 286 -0.62 -12.06 46.51
C PRO A 286 -0.84 -13.30 47.42
N GLU A 287 -2.08 -13.51 47.89
CA GLU A 287 -2.86 -14.79 47.86
C GLU A 287 -4.15 -14.68 48.71
N ALA A 288 -5.16 -15.47 48.31
CA ALA A 288 -6.55 -15.57 48.84
C ALA A 288 -6.59 -16.42 50.16
N PRO A 289 -7.73 -16.94 50.74
CA PRO A 289 -9.15 -16.95 50.30
C PRO A 289 -10.24 -16.83 51.42
N GLY A 290 -11.53 -16.80 51.02
CA GLY A 290 -12.56 -17.60 51.70
C GLY A 290 -13.87 -16.92 52.18
N ARG A 291 -15.00 -17.45 51.63
CA ARG A 291 -16.40 -17.53 52.15
C ARG A 291 -17.14 -16.19 52.30
N GLY A 292 -18.24 -15.93 51.57
CA GLY A 292 -19.50 -16.68 51.46
C GLY A 292 -20.60 -15.65 51.80
N ARG A 293 -21.70 -15.45 51.08
CA ARG A 293 -22.75 -16.40 50.70
C ARG A 293 -23.70 -15.73 49.69
N ARG A 294 -24.18 -16.55 48.75
CA ARG A 294 -25.58 -16.70 48.25
C ARG A 294 -26.18 -15.50 47.50
N SER A 295 -26.34 -15.58 46.17
CA SER A 295 -27.36 -16.35 45.39
C SER A 295 -28.77 -15.81 45.59
N ALA A 296 -29.59 -15.57 44.57
CA ALA A 296 -29.85 -16.43 43.42
C ALA A 296 -30.51 -15.59 42.28
N ARG A 297 -30.16 -15.83 41.00
CA ARG A 297 -30.94 -16.54 39.94
C ARG A 297 -32.29 -15.86 39.62
N SER A 298 -32.70 -15.66 38.37
CA SER A 298 -32.55 -16.53 37.19
C SER A 298 -33.02 -15.85 35.89
N ARG A 299 -32.29 -16.16 34.81
CA ARG A 299 -32.75 -16.52 33.44
C ARG A 299 -33.69 -15.57 32.67
N GLY A 300 -33.18 -15.08 31.54
CA GLY A 300 -33.70 -15.46 30.23
C GLY A 300 -34.47 -14.42 29.40
N VAL A 301 -33.96 -14.23 28.18
CA VAL A 301 -34.70 -13.92 26.92
C VAL A 301 -34.90 -12.42 26.58
N PRO A 302 -34.73 -12.00 25.30
CA PRO A 302 -34.41 -10.63 24.90
C PRO A 302 -35.65 -9.78 24.56
N LEU A 303 -35.57 -8.47 24.80
CA LEU A 303 -36.62 -7.52 24.40
C LEU A 303 -36.44 -7.05 22.94
N PRO A 304 -37.52 -7.01 22.14
CA PRO A 304 -37.50 -6.49 20.78
C PRO A 304 -37.47 -4.96 20.74
N THR A 305 -36.80 -4.42 19.73
CA THR A 305 -36.76 -3.00 19.36
C THR A 305 -38.17 -2.44 19.10
N PRO A 306 -38.48 -1.19 19.51
CA PRO A 306 -39.75 -0.55 19.16
C PRO A 306 -39.79 -0.18 17.66
N PRO A 307 -40.97 -0.22 17.02
CA PRO A 307 -41.13 0.14 15.61
C PRO A 307 -40.90 1.65 15.41
N ARG A 308 -40.11 1.98 14.37
CA ARG A 308 -39.93 3.35 13.87
C ARG A 308 -41.27 3.83 13.28
N CYS A 309 -41.93 4.76 13.95
CA CYS A 309 -43.05 5.49 13.38
C CYS A 309 -42.58 6.30 12.16
N TRP A 310 -43.18 5.99 11.01
CA TRP A 310 -43.10 6.74 9.77
C TRP A 310 -43.56 8.20 10.00
N ARG A 311 -42.75 9.17 9.59
CA ARG A 311 -43.17 10.57 9.40
C ARG A 311 -43.96 10.66 8.09
N SER A 312 -45.23 11.04 8.17
CA SER A 312 -46.01 11.51 7.02
C SER A 312 -45.64 12.96 6.68
N PRO A 313 -45.53 13.34 5.40
CA PRO A 313 -45.18 14.67 4.94
C PRO A 313 -46.44 15.56 4.85
N SER A 314 -46.97 16.01 5.98
CA SER A 314 -47.99 17.07 6.00
C SER A 314 -47.99 17.73 7.38
N GLY A 315 -47.47 18.95 7.45
CA GLY A 315 -47.36 19.72 8.69
C GLY A 315 -48.70 20.19 9.24
N ALA A 316 -49.35 19.34 10.04
CA ALA A 316 -50.45 19.71 10.91
C ALA A 316 -50.35 18.94 12.25
N PRO A 317 -50.58 19.59 13.40
CA PRO A 317 -50.49 18.94 14.71
C PRO A 317 -51.68 17.99 14.95
N ALA A 318 -51.40 16.75 15.35
CA ALA A 318 -52.41 15.78 15.74
C ALA A 318 -52.92 16.04 17.17
N PRO A 319 -54.24 15.96 17.44
CA PRO A 319 -54.82 16.08 18.78
C PRO A 319 -54.59 14.81 19.63
N PRO A 320 -54.61 14.92 20.97
CA PRO A 320 -54.29 13.80 21.87
C PRO A 320 -55.43 12.78 21.91
N ALA A 321 -55.23 11.60 21.31
CA ALA A 321 -56.14 10.47 21.45
C ALA A 321 -55.71 9.60 22.65
N SER A 322 -56.71 9.36 23.50
CA SER A 322 -56.74 8.58 24.74
C SER A 322 -56.10 7.18 24.65
N CYS A 323 -55.20 6.88 25.57
CA CYS A 323 -54.81 5.51 25.90
C CYS A 323 -55.87 4.92 26.85
N SER A 324 -56.70 4.02 26.35
CA SER A 324 -57.54 3.12 27.14
C SER A 324 -57.30 1.68 26.68
N ASP A 325 -56.85 0.87 27.64
CA ASP A 325 -57.06 -0.57 27.81
C ASP A 325 -56.82 -1.53 26.65
N VAL A 326 -55.70 -2.27 26.73
CA VAL A 326 -55.65 -3.68 26.33
C VAL A 326 -54.74 -4.45 27.31
N THR A 327 -55.37 -5.20 28.22
CA THR A 327 -54.77 -6.35 28.92
C THR A 327 -54.85 -7.59 28.02
N PRO A 328 -53.86 -8.50 28.04
CA PRO A 328 -54.05 -9.85 27.51
C PRO A 328 -54.11 -10.90 28.62
N SER A 329 -55.06 -11.82 28.43
CA SER A 329 -55.21 -13.12 29.09
C SER A 329 -54.19 -14.13 28.58
#